data_AF-A0A4Q1BL07-F1
#
_entry.id   AF-A0A4Q1BL07-F1
#
_cell.length_a   1.000
_cell.length_b   1.000
_cell.length_c   1.000
_cell.angle_alpha   90.00
_cell.angle_beta   90.00
_cell.angle_gamma   90.00
#
_symmetry.space_group_name_H-M   'P 1'
#
loop_
_entity.id
_entity.type
_entity.pdbx_description
1 polymer ?
#
loop_
_entity_poly.entity_id
_entity_poly.type
_entity_poly.pdbx_seq_one_letter_code
_entity_poly.pdbx_strand_id
1 'polypeptide(L)'
;MSNPQVNIPQFDAASKKELEDYIDQQQAKAKIQAQVHDLTQRCWNTCVTGGISSKFSRGEASCLENCVDRFLDSSLYLVKQLEAQQTHL
;
A
#
# COMPACT_ATOMS: atom_id res chain seq x y z
N MET A 1 -1.28 -8.11 -23.61
CA MET A 1 0.10 -7.78 -23.19
C MET A 1 0.75 -9.05 -22.70
N SER A 2 1.85 -9.40 -23.34
CA SER A 2 2.49 -10.72 -23.31
C SER A 2 3.03 -11.06 -21.93
N ASN A 3 2.58 -12.19 -21.37
CA ASN A 3 3.16 -12.79 -20.17
C ASN A 3 4.56 -13.32 -20.53
N PRO A 4 5.66 -12.86 -19.91
CA PRO A 4 6.95 -13.47 -20.15
C PRO A 4 6.91 -14.88 -19.53
N GLN A 5 7.02 -15.89 -20.38
CA GLN A 5 7.11 -17.28 -19.96
C GLN A 5 8.41 -17.45 -19.15
N VAL A 6 8.30 -17.37 -17.82
CA VAL A 6 9.38 -17.74 -16.91
C VAL A 6 9.53 -19.26 -17.04
N ASN A 7 10.55 -19.68 -17.80
CA ASN A 7 10.90 -21.10 -17.94
C ASN A 7 11.51 -21.58 -16.62
N ILE A 8 10.64 -22.07 -15.75
CA ILE A 8 10.99 -22.63 -14.46
C ILE A 8 11.41 -24.10 -14.69
N PRO A 9 12.67 -24.51 -14.39
CA PRO A 9 13.01 -25.93 -14.36
C PRO A 9 12.06 -26.63 -13.39
N GLN A 10 11.58 -27.81 -13.76
CA GLN A 10 10.56 -28.57 -13.04
C GLN A 10 10.87 -28.66 -11.53
N PHE A 11 10.31 -27.74 -10.76
CA PHE A 11 10.45 -27.72 -9.31
C PHE A 11 9.65 -28.89 -8.74
N ASP A 12 10.22 -29.59 -7.77
CA ASP A 12 9.48 -30.55 -6.96
C ASP A 12 8.38 -29.83 -6.16
N ALA A 13 7.43 -30.60 -5.61
CA ALA A 13 6.28 -30.04 -4.91
C ALA A 13 6.66 -29.15 -3.71
N ALA A 14 7.77 -29.44 -3.03
CA ALA A 14 8.22 -28.63 -1.90
C ALA A 14 8.81 -27.29 -2.37
N SER A 15 9.67 -27.32 -3.41
CA SER A 15 10.22 -26.12 -4.03
C SER A 15 9.13 -25.20 -4.61
N LYS A 16 8.08 -25.77 -5.21
CA LYS A 16 6.93 -24.99 -5.71
C LYS A 16 6.19 -24.28 -4.58
N LYS A 17 5.94 -24.98 -3.47
CA LYS A 17 5.29 -24.38 -2.29
C LYS A 17 6.12 -23.26 -1.69
N GLU A 18 7.43 -23.44 -1.55
CA GLU A 18 8.33 -22.40 -1.04
C GLU A 18 8.31 -21.16 -1.95
N LEU A 19 8.31 -21.36 -3.27
CA LEU A 19 8.23 -20.26 -4.22
C LEU A 19 6.89 -19.51 -4.14
N GLU A 20 5.76 -20.21 -3.98
CA GLU A 20 4.45 -19.60 -3.76
C GLU A 20 4.45 -18.73 -2.50
N ASP A 21 4.92 -19.27 -1.37
CA ASP A 21 5.04 -18.54 -0.10
C ASP A 21 5.97 -17.32 -0.24
N TYR A 22 7.06 -17.44 -0.99
CA TYR A 22 7.97 -16.32 -1.28
C TYR A 22 7.30 -15.24 -2.13
N ILE A 23 6.60 -15.62 -3.20
CA ILE A 23 5.90 -14.68 -4.09
C ILE A 23 4.86 -13.89 -3.29
N ASP A 24 4.08 -14.54 -2.44
CA ASP A 24 3.07 -13.87 -1.62
C ASP A 24 3.68 -12.81 -0.69
N GLN A 25 4.82 -13.14 -0.07
CA GLN A 25 5.55 -12.18 0.77
C GLN A 25 6.09 -10.99 -0.05
N GLN A 26 6.65 -11.24 -1.24
CA GLN A 26 7.15 -10.16 -2.10
C GLN A 26 6.02 -9.28 -2.63
N GLN A 27 4.88 -9.88 -2.98
CA GLN A 27 3.69 -9.13 -3.39
C GLN A 27 3.16 -8.26 -2.25
N ALA A 28 3.09 -8.78 -1.02
CA ALA A 28 2.69 -7.98 0.15
C ALA A 28 3.63 -6.77 0.35
N LYS A 29 4.95 -6.98 0.26
CA LYS A 29 5.94 -5.89 0.33
C LYS A 29 5.76 -4.87 -0.78
N ALA A 30 5.57 -5.32 -2.02
CA ALA A 30 5.36 -4.44 -3.17
C ALA A 30 4.09 -3.59 -3.01
N LYS A 31 3.00 -4.18 -2.50
CA LYS A 31 1.76 -3.45 -2.18
C LYS A 31 1.99 -2.37 -1.13
N ILE A 32 2.70 -2.68 -0.05
CA ILE A 32 3.04 -1.68 0.99
C ILE A 32 3.87 -0.54 0.41
N GLN A 33 4.89 -0.84 -0.41
CA GLN A 33 5.71 0.19 -1.05
C GLN A 33 4.89 1.11 -1.96
N ALA A 34 3.96 0.54 -2.74
CA ALA A 34 3.05 1.34 -3.56
C ALA A 34 2.15 2.25 -2.71
N GLN A 35 1.65 1.76 -1.56
CA GLN A 35 0.85 2.58 -0.64
C GLN A 35 1.67 3.70 0.00
N VAL A 36 2.92 3.43 0.40
CA VAL A 36 3.84 4.46 0.90
C VAL A 36 4.01 5.56 -0.15
N HIS A 37 4.18 5.21 -1.42
CA HIS A 37 4.30 6.18 -2.50
C HIS A 37 3.03 7.01 -2.71
N ASP A 38 1.84 6.38 -2.75
CA ASP A 38 0.57 7.10 -2.89
C ASP A 38 0.32 8.07 -1.73
N LEU A 39 0.49 7.59 -0.49
CA LEU A 39 0.33 8.39 0.72
C LEU A 39 1.31 9.55 0.76
N THR A 40 2.57 9.32 0.37
CA THR A 40 3.58 10.37 0.30
C THR A 40 3.13 11.47 -0.68
N GLN A 41 2.71 11.10 -1.90
CA GLN A 41 2.26 12.08 -2.89
C GLN A 41 1.00 12.83 -2.44
N ARG A 42 0.00 12.10 -1.95
CA ARG A 42 -1.27 12.66 -1.48
C ARG A 42 -1.08 13.62 -0.31
N CYS A 43 -0.39 13.18 0.73
CA CYS A 43 -0.21 13.96 1.95
C CYS A 43 0.77 15.12 1.73
N TRP A 44 1.77 14.97 0.85
CA TRP A 44 2.60 16.09 0.42
C TRP A 44 1.75 17.20 -0.19
N ASN A 45 0.96 16.88 -1.22
CA ASN A 45 0.13 17.87 -1.92
C ASN A 45 -0.94 18.50 -1.01
N THR A 46 -1.37 17.79 0.03
CA THR A 46 -2.40 18.26 0.97
C THR A 46 -1.81 19.16 2.06
N CYS A 47 -0.63 18.80 2.58
CA CYS A 47 -0.10 19.40 3.81
C CYS A 47 1.05 20.38 3.58
N VAL A 48 1.86 20.18 2.55
CA VAL A 48 3.06 20.99 2.28
C VAL A 48 2.72 22.06 1.25
N THR A 49 2.06 23.11 1.72
CA THR A 49 1.63 24.26 0.89
C THR A 49 2.58 25.46 0.99
N GLY A 50 3.55 25.40 1.90
CA GLY A 50 4.57 26.43 2.10
C GLY A 50 5.76 26.31 1.14
N GLY A 51 6.74 27.18 1.32
CA GLY A 51 8.04 27.02 0.66
C GLY A 51 8.81 25.82 1.23
N ILE A 52 9.58 25.15 0.37
CA ILE A 52 10.40 24.01 0.78
C ILE A 52 11.53 24.50 1.70
N SER A 53 11.66 23.87 2.87
CA SER A 53 12.69 24.15 3.88
C SER A 53 13.38 22.86 4.32
N SER A 54 14.48 22.96 5.09
CA SER A 54 15.19 21.79 5.62
C SER A 54 14.40 21.00 6.67
N LYS A 55 13.27 21.53 7.15
CA LYS A 55 12.37 20.89 8.10
C LYS A 55 10.92 21.27 7.83
N PHE A 56 10.00 20.40 8.24
CA PHE A 56 8.60 20.75 8.30
C PHE A 56 8.34 21.76 9.42
N SER A 57 7.44 22.71 9.16
CA SER A 57 6.83 23.48 10.23
C SER A 57 6.02 22.56 11.16
N ARG A 58 5.71 23.04 12.37
CA ARG A 58 4.86 22.26 13.31
C ARG A 58 3.49 21.92 12.70
N GLY A 59 2.93 22.83 11.89
CA GLY A 59 1.64 22.63 11.22
C GLY A 59 1.73 21.55 10.13
N GLU A 60 2.77 21.60 9.29
CA GLU A 60 3.00 20.59 8.24
C GLU A 60 3.24 19.20 8.85
N ALA A 61 4.09 19.10 9.87
CA ALA A 61 4.35 17.82 10.54
C ALA A 61 3.07 17.19 11.12
N SER A 62 2.27 17.99 11.86
CA SER A 62 1.00 17.51 12.40
C SER A 62 0.00 17.16 11.30
N CYS A 63 -0.06 17.94 10.22
CA CYS A 63 -0.92 17.64 9.08
C CYS A 63 -0.55 16.32 8.42
N LEU A 64 0.75 16.06 8.19
CA LEU A 64 1.23 14.83 7.56
C LEU A 64 0.86 13.58 8.38
N GLU A 65 1.05 13.61 9.70
CA GLU A 65 0.61 12.53 10.60
C GLU A 65 -0.90 12.28 10.47
N ASN A 66 -1.71 13.34 10.64
CA ASN A 66 -3.16 13.23 10.52
C ASN A 66 -3.62 12.79 9.13
N CYS A 67 -2.94 13.22 8.06
CA CYS A 67 -3.32 12.85 6.69
C CYS A 67 -3.24 11.34 6.47
N VAL A 68 -2.16 10.71 6.92
CA VAL A 68 -2.00 9.26 6.81
C VAL A 68 -3.03 8.54 7.67
N ASP A 69 -3.17 8.93 8.95
CA ASP A 69 -4.11 8.29 9.88
C ASP A 69 -5.55 8.37 9.35
N ARG A 70 -5.99 9.55 8.92
CA ARG A 70 -7.35 9.74 8.41
C ARG A 70 -7.60 8.99 7.11
N PHE A 71 -6.60 8.85 6.25
CA PHE A 71 -6.73 8.04 5.04
C PHE A 71 -6.96 6.57 5.41
N LEU A 72 -6.11 6.01 6.27
CA LEU A 72 -6.21 4.61 6.69
C LEU A 72 -7.53 4.32 7.42
N ASP A 73 -7.94 5.19 8.33
CA ASP A 73 -9.23 5.09 9.04
C ASP A 73 -10.41 5.08 8.06
N SER A 74 -10.40 6.01 7.10
CA SER A 74 -11.46 6.12 6.09
C SER A 74 -11.48 4.90 5.17
N SER A 75 -10.32 4.44 4.71
CA SER A 75 -10.20 3.23 3.90
C SER A 75 -10.73 2.00 4.63
N LEU A 76 -10.35 1.80 5.90
CA LEU A 76 -10.83 0.68 6.70
C LEU A 76 -12.34 0.76 6.95
N TYR A 77 -12.87 1.95 7.20
CA TYR A 77 -14.31 2.16 7.34
C TYR A 77 -15.06 1.76 6.06
N LEU A 78 -14.58 2.18 4.89
CA LEU A 78 -15.19 1.83 3.61
C LEU A 78 -15.15 0.31 3.36
N VAL A 79 -14.01 -0.35 3.63
CA VAL A 79 -13.89 -1.80 3.48
C VAL A 79 -14.90 -2.53 4.37
N LYS A 80 -14.98 -2.17 5.66
CA LYS A 80 -15.95 -2.77 6.60
C LYS A 80 -17.38 -2.60 6.13
N GLN A 81 -17.71 -1.43 5.57
CA GLN A 81 -19.05 -1.17 5.05
C GLN A 81 -19.37 -2.02 3.82
N LEU A 82 -18.40 -2.23 2.93
CA LEU A 82 -18.56 -3.10 1.76
C LEU A 82 -18.73 -4.57 2.16
N GLU A 83 -17.94 -5.05 3.13
CA GLU A 83 -18.06 -6.42 3.67
C GLU A 83 -19.44 -6.66 4.32
N ALA A 84 -19.94 -5.67 5.07
CA ALA A 84 -21.28 -5.73 5.64
C ALA A 84 -22.36 -5.81 4.56
N GLN A 85 -22.25 -5.04 3.48
CA GLN A 85 -23.18 -5.10 2.34
C GLN A 85 -23.10 -6.43 1.59
N GLN A 86 -21.89 -6.98 1.40
CA GLN A 86 -21.69 -8.26 0.71
C GLN A 86 -22.39 -9.42 1.44
N THR A 87 -22.48 -9.36 2.78
CA THR A 87 -23.13 -10.40 3.60
C THR A 87 -24.66 -10.38 3.47
N HIS A 88 -25.25 -9.31 2.92
CA HIS A 88 -26.69 -9.18 2.69
C HIS A 88 -27.14 -9.59 1.27
N LEU A 89 -26.22 -10.07 0.44
CA LEU A 89 -26.47 -10.68 -0.88
C LEU A 89 -26.35 -12.20 -0.80
#